data_AF-A0A3M9Y2D1-F1
#
_entry.id   AF-A0A3M9Y2D1-F1
#
_cell.length_a   1.000
_cell.length_b   1.000
_cell.length_c   1.000
_cell.angle_alpha   90.00
_cell.angle_beta   90.00
_cell.angle_gamma   90.00
#
_symmetry.space_group_name_H-M   'P 1'
#
loop_
_entity.id
_entity.type
_entity.pdbx_description
1 polymer ?
#
loop_
_entity_poly.entity_id
_entity_poly.type
_entity_poly.pdbx_seq_one_letter_code
_entity_poly.pdbx_strand_id
1 'polypeptide(L)'
;MASNNSSSGSSSGSSSGSSRKRKPDEGSAAAPADAAGRGSAPAATTRRVLLVYNKRQGLFQLPKGRKNMGEESLLACAVRETLEETGVRVTPLAVRCGTRATPGEGALEGQQELQEMHEVQHMQAVQAVQAAQAMQAMQRRARGAHVDVQAVESDAEGPVRQGLTEGVDHYEAVACCHWADVATGALKMVFYYAASADESALPEPLVGEDAGLFENVWCEVDEAAKQLAFPTDGMVVNKAVADMRRTGYDI
;
A
#
# COMPACT_ATOMS: atom_id res chain seq x y z
N MET A 1 62.90 30.87 -20.89
CA MET A 1 62.88 32.34 -20.83
C MET A 1 61.57 32.78 -20.20
N ALA A 2 61.58 33.12 -18.92
CA ALA A 2 60.50 33.86 -18.27
C ALA A 2 61.05 34.45 -16.95
N SER A 3 60.73 35.72 -16.76
CA SER A 3 61.44 36.69 -15.94
C SER A 3 61.19 36.59 -14.44
N ASN A 4 62.24 36.85 -13.66
CA ASN A 4 62.12 37.42 -12.32
C ASN A 4 61.85 38.93 -12.46
N ASN A 5 60.88 39.49 -11.71
CA ASN A 5 61.22 40.50 -10.69
C ASN A 5 60.04 40.78 -9.76
N SER A 6 60.42 41.15 -8.54
CA SER A 6 59.66 41.28 -7.30
C SER A 6 59.28 42.72 -6.94
N SER A 7 58.19 42.88 -6.19
CA SER A 7 57.90 44.01 -5.27
C SER A 7 56.70 43.61 -4.39
N SER A 8 56.83 43.34 -3.08
CA SER A 8 57.10 44.21 -1.90
C SER A 8 55.89 45.02 -1.39
N GLY A 9 55.52 44.79 -0.12
CA GLY A 9 54.62 45.62 0.70
C GLY A 9 53.55 44.79 1.44
N SER A 10 53.78 44.28 2.65
CA SER A 10 53.55 44.94 3.98
C SER A 10 52.06 45.29 4.20
N SER A 11 51.35 45.03 5.30
CA SER A 11 51.62 44.55 6.67
C SER A 11 50.28 44.58 7.45
N SER A 12 50.27 44.05 8.68
CA SER A 12 49.23 44.08 9.73
C SER A 12 48.21 42.94 9.68
N GLY A 13 47.81 42.26 10.75
CA GLY A 13 48.05 42.31 12.19
C GLY A 13 47.10 41.26 12.80
N SER A 14 47.60 40.26 13.52
CA SER A 14 47.57 40.17 14.99
C SER A 14 46.27 39.57 15.58
N SER A 15 46.49 38.53 16.39
CA SER A 15 45.65 38.05 17.52
C SER A 15 44.32 37.37 17.17
N SER A 16 43.75 36.41 17.89
CA SER A 16 44.10 35.53 19.01
C SER A 16 42.79 34.80 19.32
N GLY A 17 42.77 33.48 19.57
CA GLY A 17 41.49 32.85 19.93
C GLY A 17 41.50 31.34 19.95
N SER A 18 42.18 30.77 20.94
CA SER A 18 41.97 29.39 21.35
C SER A 18 40.65 29.29 22.10
N SER A 19 39.67 28.48 21.64
CA SER A 19 38.73 27.78 22.52
C SER A 19 37.77 26.81 21.80
N ARG A 20 37.90 25.54 22.19
CA ARG A 20 36.83 24.61 22.59
C ARG A 20 35.78 24.16 21.55
N LYS A 21 35.99 22.91 21.13
CA LYS A 21 35.00 21.84 20.86
C LYS A 21 33.55 22.19 21.22
N ARG A 22 32.66 22.11 20.22
CA ARG A 22 31.26 21.74 20.40
C ARG A 22 30.95 20.54 19.50
N LYS A 23 30.36 19.50 20.10
CA LYS A 23 29.76 18.34 19.45
C LYS A 23 28.72 18.81 18.41
N PRO A 24 28.52 18.10 17.28
CA PRO A 24 27.24 18.13 16.59
C PRO A 24 26.22 17.37 17.46
N ASP A 25 25.08 18.02 17.70
CA ASP A 25 23.93 17.42 18.38
C ASP A 25 23.35 16.28 17.53
N GLU A 26 22.89 15.27 18.25
CA GLU A 26 22.33 14.04 17.73
C GLU A 26 20.92 14.29 17.17
N GLY A 27 20.64 13.63 16.04
CA GLY A 27 19.34 13.12 15.61
C GLY A 27 18.09 13.90 16.03
N SER A 28 17.72 14.92 15.24
CA SER A 28 16.31 15.30 15.11
C SER A 28 15.61 14.22 14.27
N ALA A 29 15.20 13.14 14.91
CA ALA A 29 14.27 12.18 14.34
C ALA A 29 12.95 12.91 14.04
N ALA A 30 12.63 13.08 12.77
CA ALA A 30 11.29 13.48 12.36
C ALA A 30 10.34 12.34 12.76
N ALA A 31 9.49 12.60 13.75
CA ALA A 31 8.41 11.69 14.12
C ALA A 31 7.48 11.48 12.91
N PRO A 32 6.98 10.26 12.67
CA PRO A 32 5.95 10.05 11.66
C PRO A 32 4.68 10.78 12.10
N ALA A 33 4.10 11.52 11.17
CA ALA A 33 2.87 12.27 11.38
C ALA A 33 1.73 11.35 11.84
N ASP A 34 1.00 11.82 12.85
CA ASP A 34 -0.14 11.17 13.47
C ASP A 34 -1.15 10.61 12.46
N ALA A 35 -1.68 9.44 12.83
CA ALA A 35 -2.84 8.81 12.23
C ALA A 35 -4.10 9.67 12.45
N ALA A 36 -4.31 10.67 11.61
CA ALA A 36 -5.56 11.41 11.55
C ALA A 36 -5.81 11.94 10.14
N GLY A 37 -6.64 11.23 9.37
CA GLY A 37 -6.97 11.63 8.01
C GLY A 37 -8.02 10.79 7.31
N ARG A 38 -9.13 10.42 7.97
CA ARG A 38 -10.37 10.19 7.20
C ARG A 38 -10.88 11.57 6.76
N GLY A 39 -10.24 12.09 5.71
CA GLY A 39 -10.63 13.34 5.06
C GLY A 39 -12.00 13.22 4.40
N SER A 40 -12.80 14.26 4.61
CA SER A 40 -14.13 14.54 4.05
C SER A 40 -14.35 14.09 2.59
N ALA A 41 -15.55 13.58 2.29
CA ALA A 41 -16.03 13.26 0.93
C ALA A 41 -16.28 14.54 0.08
N PRO A 42 -16.44 14.44 -1.27
CA PRO A 42 -15.38 14.12 -2.22
C PRO A 42 -15.26 15.19 -3.33
N ALA A 43 -14.03 15.49 -3.77
CA ALA A 43 -13.82 15.81 -5.19
C ALA A 43 -14.20 14.55 -5.97
N ALA A 44 -14.95 14.64 -7.08
CA ALA A 44 -15.48 13.49 -7.81
C ALA A 44 -14.47 12.33 -7.86
N THR A 45 -14.76 11.25 -7.13
CA THR A 45 -13.91 10.06 -7.07
C THR A 45 -14.01 9.35 -8.40
N THR A 46 -13.08 9.64 -9.31
CA THR A 46 -12.94 8.83 -10.52
C THR A 46 -12.41 7.47 -10.09
N ARG A 47 -13.15 6.41 -10.41
CA ARG A 47 -12.76 5.02 -10.13
C ARG A 47 -11.75 4.56 -11.17
N ARG A 48 -10.60 5.23 -11.21
CA ARG A 48 -9.55 4.99 -12.21
C ARG A 48 -8.22 4.65 -11.57
N VAL A 49 -7.45 3.85 -12.31
CA VAL A 49 -6.11 3.38 -11.94
C VAL A 49 -5.10 3.99 -12.91
N LEU A 50 -4.02 4.54 -12.37
CA LEU A 50 -2.90 5.02 -13.16
C LEU A 50 -2.04 3.84 -13.64
N LEU A 51 -1.98 3.66 -14.95
CA LEU A 51 -1.04 2.78 -15.63
C LEU A 51 -0.01 3.61 -16.40
N VAL A 52 1.09 2.98 -16.81
CA VAL A 52 1.99 3.54 -17.82
C VAL A 52 2.03 2.65 -19.05
N TYR A 53 1.99 3.29 -20.22
CA TYR A 53 2.40 2.65 -21.47
C TYR A 53 3.90 2.85 -21.67
N ASN A 54 4.67 1.76 -21.59
CA ASN A 54 6.10 1.77 -21.86
C ASN A 54 6.34 1.74 -23.37
N LYS A 55 6.73 2.88 -23.95
CA LYS A 55 6.93 3.03 -25.40
C LYS A 55 8.10 2.21 -25.94
N ARG A 56 9.09 1.90 -25.10
CA ARG A 56 10.24 1.05 -25.49
C ARG A 56 9.84 -0.41 -25.64
N GLN A 57 8.99 -0.90 -24.74
CA GLN A 57 8.57 -2.30 -24.71
C GLN A 57 7.22 -2.54 -25.40
N GLY A 58 6.46 -1.48 -25.69
CA GLY A 58 5.15 -1.56 -26.33
C GLY A 58 4.08 -2.21 -25.46
N LEU A 59 4.14 -2.02 -24.14
CA LEU A 59 3.27 -2.69 -23.17
C LEU A 59 2.74 -1.77 -22.09
N PHE A 60 1.54 -2.07 -21.59
CA PHE A 60 0.97 -1.44 -20.39
C PHE A 60 1.45 -2.16 -19.14
N GLN A 61 1.87 -1.39 -18.15
CA GLN A 61 2.36 -1.88 -16.86
C GLN A 61 1.96 -0.91 -15.74
N LEU A 62 2.04 -1.38 -14.50
CA LEU A 62 2.03 -0.50 -13.33
C LEU A 62 3.36 0.26 -13.22
N PRO A 63 3.37 1.51 -12.71
CA PRO A 63 4.60 2.20 -12.38
C PRO A 63 5.44 1.41 -11.37
N LYS A 64 6.73 1.27 -11.62
CA LYS A 64 7.66 0.49 -10.77
C LYS A 64 9.11 0.75 -11.17
N GLY A 65 10.01 0.67 -10.20
CA GLY A 65 11.43 0.59 -10.54
C GLY A 65 12.30 0.05 -9.43
N ARG A 66 13.57 0.42 -9.46
CA ARG A 66 14.59 -0.24 -8.65
C ARG A 66 14.82 0.57 -7.38
N LYS A 67 14.73 -0.11 -6.24
CA LYS A 67 15.14 0.46 -4.96
C LYS A 67 16.61 0.86 -5.00
N ASN A 68 16.90 2.10 -4.64
CA ASN A 68 18.27 2.58 -4.50
C ASN A 68 18.91 2.00 -3.23
N MET A 69 20.22 1.75 -3.29
CA MET A 69 20.97 1.31 -2.12
C MET A 69 20.91 2.39 -1.03
N GLY A 70 20.54 1.98 0.20
CA GLY A 70 20.41 2.89 1.34
C GLY A 70 19.11 3.69 1.41
N GLU A 71 18.20 3.52 0.45
CA GLU A 71 16.85 4.10 0.55
C GLU A 71 16.11 3.49 1.75
N GLU A 72 15.32 4.28 2.49
CA GLU A 72 14.79 3.89 3.81
C GLU A 72 13.80 2.71 3.76
N SER A 73 12.91 2.68 2.76
CA SER A 73 11.88 1.64 2.65
C SER A 73 11.54 1.30 1.20
N LEU A 74 10.83 0.19 0.99
CA LEU A 74 10.29 -0.16 -0.32
C LEU A 74 9.11 0.73 -0.71
N LEU A 75 8.35 1.23 0.26
CA LEU A 75 7.27 2.20 0.03
C LEU A 75 7.83 3.53 -0.47
N ALA A 76 8.91 4.04 0.13
CA ALA A 76 9.58 5.26 -0.33
C ALA A 76 10.07 5.11 -1.78
N CYS A 77 10.61 3.94 -2.13
CA CYS A 77 10.95 3.60 -3.50
C CYS A 77 9.73 3.64 -4.42
N ALA A 78 8.61 2.99 -4.06
CA ALA A 78 7.42 2.97 -4.90
C ALA A 78 6.87 4.39 -5.18
N VAL A 79 6.87 5.27 -4.17
CA VAL A 79 6.44 6.67 -4.31
C VAL A 79 7.37 7.44 -5.24
N ARG A 80 8.70 7.32 -5.05
CA ARG A 80 9.71 7.97 -5.89
C ARG A 80 9.62 7.48 -7.34
N GLU A 81 9.60 6.17 -7.56
CA GLU A 81 9.54 5.56 -8.89
C GLU A 81 8.25 5.94 -9.62
N THR A 82 7.12 6.01 -8.91
CA THR A 82 5.88 6.50 -9.52
C THR A 82 6.04 7.93 -10.00
N LEU A 83 6.64 8.82 -9.20
CA LEU A 83 6.90 10.20 -9.62
C LEU A 83 7.88 10.27 -10.81
N GLU A 84 8.95 9.47 -10.79
CA GLU A 84 9.98 9.47 -11.85
C GLU A 84 9.46 8.91 -13.18
N GLU A 85 8.60 7.88 -13.17
CA GLU A 85 8.05 7.30 -14.40
C GLU A 85 6.84 8.08 -14.95
N THR A 86 6.08 8.76 -14.09
CA THR A 86 4.77 9.34 -14.46
C THR A 86 4.68 10.85 -14.32
N GLY A 87 5.52 11.47 -13.50
CA GLY A 87 5.36 12.87 -13.08
C GLY A 87 4.20 13.09 -12.11
N VAL A 88 3.46 12.04 -11.75
CA VAL A 88 2.30 12.13 -10.86
C VAL A 88 2.75 11.92 -9.41
N ARG A 89 2.41 12.88 -8.55
CA ARG A 89 2.58 12.73 -7.11
C ARG A 89 1.48 11.83 -6.55
N VAL A 90 1.88 10.86 -5.75
CA VAL A 90 0.97 9.92 -5.10
C VAL A 90 1.05 10.06 -3.58
N THR A 91 -0.06 9.80 -2.90
CA THR A 91 -0.12 9.67 -1.44
C THR A 91 -0.41 8.20 -1.10
N PRO A 92 0.48 7.51 -0.37
CA PRO A 92 0.21 6.15 0.10
C PRO A 92 -1.11 6.05 0.86
N LEU A 93 -1.84 4.96 0.66
CA LEU A 93 -3.09 4.67 1.35
C LEU A 93 -2.87 3.52 2.33
N ALA A 94 -3.35 3.70 3.56
CA ALA A 94 -3.42 2.61 4.51
C ALA A 94 -4.54 1.66 4.11
N VAL A 95 -4.25 0.36 4.00
CA VAL A 95 -5.23 -0.65 3.61
C VAL A 95 -5.27 -1.78 4.63
N ARG A 96 -6.46 -2.35 4.78
CA ARG A 96 -6.69 -3.58 5.55
C ARG A 96 -6.43 -4.78 4.66
N CYS A 97 -5.16 -5.04 4.34
CA CYS A 97 -4.78 -6.27 3.65
C CYS A 97 -4.30 -7.32 4.66
N GLY A 98 -4.70 -8.58 4.47
CA GLY A 98 -4.30 -9.63 5.41
C GLY A 98 -2.79 -9.89 5.33
N THR A 99 -2.03 -9.38 6.30
CA THR A 99 -0.59 -9.66 6.45
C THR A 99 -0.32 -10.33 7.78
N ARG A 100 0.89 -10.86 7.94
CA ARG A 100 1.43 -11.32 9.23
C ARG A 100 2.41 -10.31 9.84
N ALA A 101 2.38 -9.06 9.38
CA ALA A 101 3.19 -8.00 9.98
C ALA A 101 2.76 -7.81 11.43
N THR A 102 3.73 -7.58 12.31
CA THR A 102 3.45 -7.24 13.71
C THR A 102 2.88 -5.82 13.74
N PRO A 103 1.65 -5.62 14.25
CA PRO A 103 1.10 -4.28 14.39
C PRO A 103 1.98 -3.43 15.30
N GLY A 104 2.06 -2.12 15.03
CA GLY A 104 2.72 -1.17 15.93
C GLY A 104 2.04 -1.13 17.31
N GLU A 105 2.74 -0.61 18.31
CA GLU A 105 2.15 -0.39 19.63
C GLU A 105 0.83 0.41 19.51
N GLY A 106 -0.22 -0.06 20.17
CA GLY A 106 -1.56 0.54 20.12
C GLY A 106 -2.43 0.16 18.91
N ALA A 107 -1.89 -0.45 17.85
CA ALA A 107 -2.65 -0.75 16.63
C ALA A 107 -3.72 -1.86 16.78
N LEU A 108 -3.67 -2.62 17.88
CA LEU A 108 -4.63 -3.67 18.23
C LEU A 108 -5.58 -3.27 19.37
N GLU A 109 -5.42 -2.08 19.94
CA GLU A 109 -6.31 -1.59 21.00
C GLU A 109 -7.73 -1.41 20.41
N GLY A 110 -8.70 -2.14 20.96
CA GLY A 110 -10.08 -2.23 20.45
C GLY A 110 -10.37 -3.44 19.52
N GLN A 111 -9.35 -4.12 18.99
CA GLN A 111 -9.57 -5.34 18.20
C GLN A 111 -9.84 -6.57 19.07
N GLN A 112 -9.27 -6.61 20.29
CA GLN A 112 -9.57 -7.67 21.26
C GLN A 112 -11.04 -7.61 21.67
N GLU A 113 -11.59 -6.42 21.94
CA GLU A 113 -13.01 -6.24 22.28
C GLU A 113 -13.94 -6.59 21.11
N LEU A 114 -13.58 -6.22 19.87
CA LEU A 114 -14.33 -6.61 18.66
C LEU A 114 -14.26 -8.12 18.39
N GLN A 115 -13.10 -8.75 18.60
CA GLN A 115 -12.93 -10.20 18.48
C GLN A 115 -13.76 -10.93 19.54
N GLU A 116 -13.68 -10.53 20.80
CA GLU A 116 -14.51 -11.08 21.88
C GLU A 116 -16.01 -10.90 21.59
N MET A 117 -16.42 -9.73 21.09
CA MET A 117 -17.81 -9.48 20.72
C MET A 117 -18.28 -10.36 19.54
N HIS A 118 -17.46 -10.51 18.49
CA HIS A 118 -17.77 -11.39 17.36
C HIS A 118 -17.80 -12.87 17.76
N GLU A 119 -16.90 -13.31 18.64
CA GLU A 119 -16.93 -14.68 19.20
C GLU A 119 -18.20 -14.94 20.01
N VAL A 120 -18.61 -13.97 20.85
CA VAL A 120 -19.87 -14.05 21.61
C VAL A 120 -21.08 -14.07 20.66
N GLN A 121 -21.10 -13.23 19.62
CA GLN A 121 -22.18 -13.20 18.63
C GLN A 121 -22.26 -14.51 17.83
N HIS A 122 -21.12 -15.07 17.41
CA HIS A 122 -21.06 -16.36 16.72
C HIS A 122 -21.57 -17.48 17.63
N MET A 123 -21.14 -17.52 18.89
CA MET A 123 -21.60 -18.51 19.86
C MET A 123 -23.11 -18.40 20.12
N GLN A 124 -23.66 -17.19 20.23
CA GLN A 124 -25.10 -16.96 20.36
C GLN A 124 -25.87 -17.42 19.13
N ALA A 125 -25.36 -17.15 17.92
CA ALA A 125 -25.96 -17.61 16.67
C ALA A 125 -26.00 -19.14 16.59
N VAL A 126 -24.90 -19.82 16.95
CA VAL A 126 -24.84 -21.29 16.99
C VAL A 126 -25.85 -21.85 18.00
N GLN A 127 -25.94 -21.26 19.20
CA GLN A 127 -26.94 -21.66 20.20
C GLN A 127 -28.38 -21.46 19.72
N ALA A 128 -28.68 -20.35 19.03
CA ALA A 128 -30.00 -20.08 18.48
C ALA A 128 -30.39 -21.11 17.40
N VAL A 129 -29.46 -21.46 16.50
CA VAL A 129 -29.68 -22.51 15.49
C VAL A 129 -29.94 -23.87 16.15
N GLN A 130 -29.15 -24.24 17.16
CA GLN A 130 -29.34 -25.49 17.90
C GLN A 130 -30.70 -25.51 18.63
N ALA A 131 -31.11 -24.40 19.25
CA ALA A 131 -32.41 -24.28 19.90
C ALA A 131 -33.57 -24.39 18.90
N ALA A 132 -33.46 -23.76 17.73
CA ALA A 132 -34.44 -23.86 16.66
C ALA A 132 -34.55 -25.30 16.12
N GLN A 133 -33.42 -25.97 15.90
CA GLN A 133 -33.38 -27.38 15.49
C GLN A 133 -34.01 -28.30 16.54
N ALA A 134 -33.75 -28.08 17.84
CA ALA A 134 -34.36 -28.83 18.93
C ALA A 134 -35.88 -28.64 18.98
N MET A 135 -36.37 -27.40 18.81
CA MET A 135 -37.81 -27.12 18.74
C MET A 135 -38.47 -27.78 17.52
N GLN A 136 -37.83 -27.71 16.35
CA GLN A 136 -38.32 -28.38 15.14
C GLN A 136 -38.35 -29.91 15.30
N ALA A 137 -37.33 -30.50 15.93
CA ALA A 137 -37.30 -31.93 16.24
C ALA A 137 -38.44 -32.33 17.20
N MET A 138 -38.74 -31.50 18.21
CA MET A 138 -39.86 -31.71 19.13
C MET A 138 -41.21 -31.64 18.40
N GLN A 139 -41.39 -30.64 17.52
CA GLN A 139 -42.60 -30.48 16.71
C GLN A 139 -42.78 -31.62 15.70
N ARG A 140 -41.70 -32.10 15.08
CA ARG A 140 -41.68 -33.28 14.21
C ARG A 140 -42.00 -34.57 14.96
N ARG A 141 -41.64 -34.68 16.23
CA ARG A 141 -42.03 -35.80 17.09
C ARG A 141 -43.50 -35.75 17.48
N ALA A 142 -44.08 -34.55 17.54
CA ALA A 142 -45.50 -34.32 17.84
C ALA A 142 -46.43 -34.44 16.61
N ARG A 143 -45.91 -34.23 15.40
CA ARG A 143 -46.66 -34.35 14.14
C ARG A 143 -45.99 -35.42 13.26
N GLY A 144 -46.60 -36.61 13.17
CA GLY A 144 -46.11 -37.73 12.35
C GLY A 144 -45.57 -37.29 10.99
N ALA A 145 -44.40 -37.83 10.64
CA ALA A 145 -43.41 -37.26 9.74
C ALA A 145 -43.87 -36.96 8.30
N HIS A 146 -43.46 -35.79 7.79
CA HIS A 146 -43.15 -35.57 6.37
C HIS A 146 -41.88 -34.71 6.29
N VAL A 147 -40.93 -35.12 5.44
CA VAL A 147 -39.67 -34.39 5.20
C VAL A 147 -39.86 -33.48 4.00
N ASP A 148 -39.40 -32.24 4.13
CA ASP A 148 -39.12 -31.35 3.00
C ASP A 148 -37.68 -30.83 3.17
N VAL A 149 -36.94 -30.77 2.06
CA VAL A 149 -35.52 -30.42 2.01
C VAL A 149 -35.44 -29.06 1.35
N GLN A 150 -35.07 -28.03 2.10
CA GLN A 150 -34.66 -26.75 1.54
C GLN A 150 -33.21 -26.44 1.84
N ALA A 151 -32.59 -25.83 0.83
CA ALA A 151 -31.20 -25.46 0.68
C ALA A 151 -30.72 -24.54 1.82
N VAL A 152 -29.48 -24.75 2.21
CA VAL A 152 -28.73 -23.82 3.07
C VAL A 152 -27.83 -23.03 2.13
N GLU A 153 -28.25 -21.82 1.77
CA GLU A 153 -27.30 -20.78 1.36
C GLU A 153 -26.77 -20.16 2.65
N SER A 154 -25.47 -20.25 2.87
CA SER A 154 -24.79 -19.62 4.01
C SER A 154 -23.78 -18.60 3.49
N ASP A 155 -24.08 -17.33 3.67
CA ASP A 155 -23.11 -16.21 3.63
C ASP A 155 -22.22 -16.21 4.87
N ALA A 156 -21.70 -17.38 5.26
CA ALA A 156 -20.87 -17.49 6.45
C ALA A 156 -19.52 -16.79 6.18
N GLU A 157 -19.33 -15.62 6.78
CA GLU A 157 -18.00 -15.08 7.04
C GLU A 157 -17.15 -16.21 7.65
N GLY A 158 -16.07 -16.55 6.95
CA GLY A 158 -15.17 -17.62 7.35
C GLY A 158 -14.56 -17.36 8.72
N PRO A 159 -13.95 -18.38 9.35
CA PRO A 159 -13.34 -18.24 10.66
C PRO A 159 -12.31 -17.09 10.67
N VAL A 160 -12.41 -16.23 11.69
CA VAL A 160 -11.45 -15.15 11.96
C VAL A 160 -10.04 -15.75 11.95
N ARG A 161 -9.23 -15.34 10.98
CA ARG A 161 -7.89 -15.90 10.78
C ARG A 161 -6.93 -15.29 11.81
N GLN A 162 -6.69 -16.04 12.88
CA GLN A 162 -5.86 -15.60 14.00
C GLN A 162 -4.46 -15.14 13.52
N GLY A 163 -4.04 -13.95 13.98
CA GLY A 163 -2.72 -13.37 13.69
C GLY A 163 -2.59 -12.71 12.31
N LEU A 164 -3.69 -12.43 11.62
CA LEU A 164 -3.70 -11.57 10.43
C LEU A 164 -4.08 -10.13 10.78
N THR A 165 -3.48 -9.18 10.08
CA THR A 165 -3.76 -7.73 10.21
C THR A 165 -5.01 -7.27 9.45
N GLU A 166 -5.96 -8.16 9.15
CA GLU A 166 -7.13 -7.88 8.29
C GLU A 166 -8.07 -6.79 8.84
N GLY A 167 -7.96 -6.42 10.12
CA GLY A 167 -8.72 -5.32 10.74
C GLY A 167 -7.94 -4.03 10.98
N VAL A 168 -6.63 -4.00 10.69
CA VAL A 168 -5.74 -2.86 10.99
C VAL A 168 -5.45 -2.10 9.70
N ASP A 169 -5.59 -0.77 9.74
CA ASP A 169 -5.15 0.10 8.64
C ASP A 169 -3.61 0.17 8.66
N HIS A 170 -2.93 -0.25 7.58
CA HIS A 170 -1.47 -0.20 7.49
C HIS A 170 -0.96 0.04 6.06
N TYR A 171 0.31 0.43 5.94
CA TYR A 171 0.95 0.78 4.66
C TYR A 171 1.83 -0.35 4.07
N GLU A 172 1.64 -1.58 4.53
CA GLU A 172 2.32 -2.75 3.98
C GLU A 172 1.98 -2.99 2.50
N ALA A 173 2.88 -3.69 1.81
CA ALA A 173 2.69 -4.02 0.40
C ALA A 173 1.42 -4.86 0.20
N VAL A 174 0.58 -4.47 -0.76
CA VAL A 174 -0.63 -5.23 -1.13
C VAL A 174 -0.29 -6.49 -1.89
N ALA A 175 0.81 -6.51 -2.65
CA ALA A 175 1.24 -7.69 -3.39
C ALA A 175 2.75 -7.67 -3.65
N CYS A 176 3.31 -8.85 -3.88
CA CYS A 176 4.67 -9.01 -4.37
C CYS A 176 4.64 -9.94 -5.58
N CYS A 177 5.15 -9.46 -6.72
CA CYS A 177 5.43 -10.30 -7.87
C CYS A 177 6.93 -10.62 -7.89
N HIS A 178 7.29 -11.83 -8.30
CA HIS A 178 8.70 -12.21 -8.44
C HIS A 178 8.94 -13.01 -9.71
N TRP A 179 10.07 -12.78 -10.36
CA TRP A 179 10.48 -13.51 -11.54
C TRP A 179 11.99 -13.56 -11.66
N ALA A 180 12.51 -14.60 -12.30
CA ALA A 180 13.90 -14.62 -12.71
C ALA A 180 14.06 -13.71 -13.94
N ASP A 181 15.02 -12.81 -13.90
CA ASP A 181 15.44 -12.06 -15.07
C ASP A 181 16.09 -13.01 -16.08
N VAL A 182 15.54 -13.08 -17.29
CA VAL A 182 15.97 -14.07 -18.29
C VAL A 182 17.40 -13.81 -18.77
N ALA A 183 17.85 -12.55 -18.76
CA ALA A 183 19.18 -12.18 -19.25
C ALA A 183 20.28 -12.47 -18.23
N THR A 184 20.01 -12.28 -16.93
CA THR A 184 21.03 -12.33 -15.88
C THR A 184 20.82 -13.46 -14.87
N GLY A 185 19.63 -14.07 -14.83
CA GLY A 185 19.23 -15.02 -13.80
C GLY A 185 18.94 -14.37 -12.44
N ALA A 186 19.06 -13.04 -12.31
CA ALA A 186 18.80 -12.33 -11.07
C ALA A 186 17.33 -12.46 -10.67
N LEU A 187 17.05 -12.66 -9.37
CA LEU A 187 15.69 -12.63 -8.86
C LEU A 187 15.20 -11.18 -8.82
N LYS A 188 14.20 -10.87 -9.64
CA LYS A 188 13.45 -9.62 -9.55
C LYS A 188 12.26 -9.82 -8.63
N MET A 189 12.13 -8.95 -7.64
CA MET A 189 10.95 -8.84 -6.77
C MET A 189 10.39 -7.44 -6.90
N VAL A 190 9.07 -7.32 -7.06
CA VAL A 190 8.37 -6.05 -7.16
C VAL A 190 7.26 -6.03 -6.13
N PHE A 191 7.35 -5.07 -5.21
CA PHE A 191 6.38 -4.85 -4.13
C PHE A 191 5.46 -3.70 -4.53
N TYR A 192 4.16 -3.96 -4.50
CA TYR A 192 3.13 -2.99 -4.88
C TYR A 192 2.41 -2.47 -3.65
N TYR A 193 2.02 -1.20 -3.69
CA TYR A 193 1.35 -0.47 -2.62
C TYR A 193 0.11 0.22 -3.16
N ALA A 194 -0.91 0.41 -2.31
CA ALA A 194 -2.06 1.24 -2.65
C ALA A 194 -1.71 2.72 -2.43
N ALA A 195 -2.11 3.57 -3.37
CA ALA A 195 -1.89 5.01 -3.28
C ALA A 195 -2.99 5.78 -4.04
N SER A 196 -3.26 7.01 -3.64
CA SER A 196 -4.15 7.94 -4.35
C SER A 196 -3.35 9.00 -5.09
N ALA A 197 -3.90 9.50 -6.19
CA ALA A 197 -3.41 10.66 -6.91
C ALA A 197 -4.58 11.48 -7.49
N ASP A 198 -4.32 12.75 -7.77
CA ASP A 198 -5.25 13.64 -8.47
C ASP A 198 -5.03 13.52 -9.98
N GLU A 199 -5.97 12.90 -10.68
CA GLU A 199 -5.94 12.76 -12.14
C GLU A 199 -5.97 14.12 -12.87
N SER A 200 -6.57 15.15 -12.25
CA SER A 200 -6.69 16.48 -12.87
C SER A 200 -5.42 17.31 -12.75
N ALA A 201 -4.50 16.92 -11.86
CA ALA A 201 -3.23 17.58 -11.70
C ALA A 201 -2.32 17.34 -12.91
N LEU A 202 -1.67 18.41 -13.38
CA LEU A 202 -0.67 18.29 -14.44
C LEU A 202 0.54 17.49 -13.94
N PRO A 203 0.94 16.41 -14.64
CA PRO A 203 2.15 15.69 -14.28
C PRO A 203 3.39 16.58 -14.37
N GLU A 204 4.33 16.37 -13.46
CA GLU A 204 5.64 17.00 -13.51
C GLU A 204 6.41 16.55 -14.76
N PRO A 205 7.17 17.45 -15.41
CA PRO A 205 7.99 17.06 -16.56
C PRO A 205 8.97 15.97 -16.17
N LEU A 206 8.94 14.86 -16.91
CA LEU A 206 9.92 13.79 -16.73
C LEU A 206 11.31 14.28 -17.14
N VAL A 207 12.32 13.94 -16.34
CA VAL A 207 13.73 14.29 -16.57
C VAL A 207 14.59 13.04 -16.53
N GLY A 208 15.76 13.09 -17.15
CA GLY A 208 16.74 11.99 -17.12
C GLY A 208 16.47 10.89 -18.13
N GLU A 209 16.92 9.68 -17.80
CA GLU A 209 16.93 8.54 -18.74
C GLU A 209 15.53 8.07 -19.14
N ASP A 210 14.52 8.31 -18.28
CA ASP A 210 13.13 7.91 -18.49
C ASP A 210 12.26 8.97 -19.18
N ALA A 211 12.83 10.14 -19.49
CA ALA A 211 12.11 11.21 -20.16
C ALA A 211 11.57 10.76 -21.53
N GLY A 212 10.24 10.77 -21.67
CA GLY A 212 9.54 10.39 -22.89
C GLY A 212 9.35 8.88 -23.12
N LEU A 213 9.80 8.02 -22.19
CA LEU A 213 9.65 6.57 -22.29
C LEU A 213 8.26 6.06 -21.90
N PHE A 214 7.60 6.79 -21.03
CA PHE A 214 6.30 6.43 -20.49
C PHE A 214 5.22 7.41 -20.93
N GLU A 215 3.99 6.92 -20.98
CA GLU A 215 2.78 7.70 -21.16
C GLU A 215 1.77 7.28 -20.10
N ASN A 216 1.21 8.27 -19.40
CA ASN A 216 0.24 8.04 -18.35
C ASN A 216 -1.10 7.63 -18.96
N VAL A 217 -1.69 6.58 -18.41
CA VAL A 217 -2.95 6.03 -18.87
C VAL A 217 -3.84 5.84 -17.65
N TRP A 218 -4.82 6.73 -17.50
CA TRP A 218 -5.86 6.61 -16.47
C TRP A 218 -6.97 5.70 -16.99
N CYS A 219 -7.01 4.48 -16.46
CA CYS A 219 -7.94 3.45 -16.89
C CYS A 219 -9.06 3.25 -15.87
N GLU A 220 -10.30 3.01 -16.33
CA GLU A 220 -11.39 2.59 -15.45
C GLU A 220 -10.99 1.35 -14.64
N VAL A 221 -11.33 1.34 -13.36
CA VAL A 221 -10.90 0.32 -12.39
C VAL A 221 -11.20 -1.11 -12.87
N ASP A 222 -12.36 -1.31 -13.49
CA ASP A 222 -12.83 -2.61 -13.97
C ASP A 222 -12.13 -3.07 -15.27
N GLU A 223 -11.43 -2.16 -15.96
CA GLU A 223 -10.70 -2.42 -17.19
C GLU A 223 -9.18 -2.45 -16.99
N ALA A 224 -8.67 -1.78 -15.95
CA ALA A 224 -7.24 -1.64 -15.68
C ALA A 224 -6.51 -3.00 -15.63
N ALA A 225 -7.10 -3.99 -14.94
CA ALA A 225 -6.51 -5.33 -14.85
C ALA A 225 -6.41 -6.05 -16.21
N LYS A 226 -7.34 -5.77 -17.13
CA LYS A 226 -7.38 -6.39 -18.47
C LYS A 226 -6.41 -5.73 -19.45
N GLN A 227 -6.08 -4.46 -19.20
CA GLN A 227 -5.18 -3.70 -20.06
C GLN A 227 -3.70 -4.04 -19.83
N LEU A 228 -3.35 -4.51 -18.63
CA LEU A 228 -1.98 -4.87 -18.27
C LEU A 228 -1.46 -6.04 -19.11
N ALA A 229 -0.21 -5.93 -19.55
CA ALA A 229 0.40 -6.93 -20.43
C ALA A 229 0.63 -8.29 -19.74
N PHE A 230 0.81 -8.27 -18.42
CA PHE A 230 1.00 -9.47 -17.61
C PHE A 230 -0.23 -9.74 -16.75
N PRO A 231 -0.87 -10.91 -16.86
CA PRO A 231 -2.01 -11.27 -16.02
C PRO A 231 -1.72 -11.20 -14.51
N THR A 232 -0.47 -11.46 -14.12
CA THR A 232 -0.02 -11.32 -12.72
C THR A 232 -0.15 -9.89 -12.21
N ASP A 233 0.13 -8.89 -13.03
CA ASP A 233 -0.03 -7.49 -12.64
C ASP A 233 -1.52 -7.13 -12.58
N GLY A 234 -2.35 -7.72 -13.45
CA GLY A 234 -3.81 -7.62 -13.35
C GLY A 234 -4.36 -8.20 -12.04
N MET A 235 -3.79 -9.30 -11.55
CA MET A 235 -4.13 -9.86 -10.23
C MET A 235 -3.74 -8.91 -9.09
N VAL A 236 -2.63 -8.17 -9.21
CA VAL A 236 -2.23 -7.13 -8.25
C VAL A 236 -3.29 -6.03 -8.18
N VAL A 237 -3.75 -5.52 -9.32
CA VAL A 237 -4.80 -4.50 -9.38
C VAL A 237 -6.08 -5.00 -8.71
N ASN A 238 -6.56 -6.18 -9.10
CA ASN A 238 -7.79 -6.75 -8.53
C ASN A 238 -7.69 -6.93 -7.01
N LYS A 239 -6.54 -7.40 -6.52
CA LYS A 239 -6.30 -7.54 -5.08
C LYS A 239 -6.29 -6.18 -4.38
N ALA A 240 -5.58 -5.20 -4.92
CA ALA A 240 -5.51 -3.86 -4.34
C ALA A 240 -6.90 -3.22 -4.25
N VAL A 241 -7.71 -3.32 -5.30
CA VAL A 241 -9.10 -2.83 -5.33
C VAL A 241 -9.96 -3.53 -4.27
N ALA A 242 -9.85 -4.86 -4.15
CA ALA A 242 -10.58 -5.60 -3.12
C ALA A 242 -10.17 -5.18 -1.70
N ASP A 243 -8.87 -5.02 -1.44
CA ASP A 243 -8.35 -4.57 -0.15
C ASP A 243 -8.78 -3.12 0.17
N MET A 244 -8.77 -2.24 -0.82
CA MET A 244 -9.24 -0.86 -0.68
C MET A 244 -10.74 -0.79 -0.38
N ARG A 245 -11.57 -1.55 -1.10
CA ARG A 245 -13.01 -1.68 -0.83
C ARG A 245 -13.29 -2.22 0.57
N ARG A 246 -12.55 -3.26 1.01
CA ARG A 246 -12.63 -3.79 2.38
C ARG A 246 -12.24 -2.76 3.44
N THR A 247 -11.32 -1.85 3.11
CA THR A 247 -10.91 -0.76 4.00
C THR A 247 -11.96 0.35 4.10
N GLY A 248 -12.85 0.45 3.10
CA GLY A 248 -13.91 1.44 3.01
C GLY A 248 -13.62 2.61 2.07
N TYR A 249 -12.65 2.46 1.16
CA TYR A 249 -12.45 3.43 0.08
C TYR A 249 -13.52 3.27 -1.00
N ASP A 250 -13.96 4.40 -1.57
CA ASP A 250 -14.84 4.43 -2.74
C ASP A 250 -13.99 4.34 -4.02
N ILE A 251 -13.82 3.10 -4.53
CA ILE A 251 -13.02 2.76 -5.71
C ILE A 251 -13.66 1.66 -6.56
#